data_AF-A0A1G9L9Y1-F1
#
_entry.id   AF-A0A1G9L9Y1-F1
#
_cell.length_a   1.000
_cell.length_b   1.000
_cell.length_c   1.000
_cell.angle_alpha   90.00
_cell.angle_beta   90.00
_cell.angle_gamma   90.00
#
_symmetry.space_group_name_H-M   'P 1'
#
loop_
_entity.id
_entity.type
_entity.pdbx_description
1 polymer ?
#
loop_
_entity_poly.entity_id
_entity_poly.type
_entity_poly.pdbx_seq_one_letter_code
_entity_poly.pdbx_strand_id
1 'polypeptide(L)'
;MKKIAITLFLIATTLLATSCANYKQSSNIIDEKPSSIIVNSDKKALNISENRIKSSETIKKNTVIEMPISVMAKDTTTTKYVKVDVNSSLEEKLNIIINSISQECFNGLPMNVKVFGKNTAKINLVEYKDSQKSRVSWKDDYLNDSTKEYTINTIVKNIIQDNYNGDWIEKVQLYYNDELIQID
;
A
#
# COMPACT_ATOMS: atom_id res chain seq x y z
N MET A 1 8.73 -23.27 52.89
CA MET A 1 7.78 -22.17 53.15
C MET A 1 8.54 -20.87 53.38
N LYS A 2 8.68 -20.03 52.36
CA LYS A 2 9.13 -18.64 52.48
C LYS A 2 8.26 -17.77 51.58
N LYS A 3 8.00 -16.57 52.09
CA LYS A 3 6.81 -15.75 51.87
C LYS A 3 6.83 -15.07 50.49
N ILE A 4 5.66 -15.07 49.86
CA ILE A 4 5.35 -14.32 48.64
C ILE A 4 5.30 -12.83 48.98
N ALA A 5 6.02 -12.00 48.23
CA ALA A 5 5.81 -10.56 48.20
C ALA A 5 5.21 -10.20 46.84
N ILE A 6 3.89 -9.97 46.83
CA ILE A 6 3.16 -9.40 45.70
C ILE A 6 3.27 -7.89 45.83
N THR A 7 3.99 -7.24 44.91
CA THR A 7 3.99 -5.79 44.80
C THR A 7 3.06 -5.42 43.66
N LEU A 8 1.85 -4.98 44.04
CA LEU A 8 0.80 -4.51 43.16
C LEU A 8 1.13 -3.06 42.75
N PHE A 9 1.54 -2.82 41.50
CA PHE A 9 1.67 -1.47 40.95
C PHE A 9 0.39 -1.12 40.18
N LEU A 10 -0.58 -0.54 40.90
CA LEU A 10 -1.73 0.14 40.30
C LEU A 10 -1.37 1.62 40.16
N ILE A 11 -1.16 2.09 38.94
CA ILE A 11 -1.27 3.54 38.66
C ILE A 11 -2.22 3.72 37.48
N ALA A 12 -3.24 4.51 37.78
CA ALA A 12 -4.47 4.70 37.04
C ALA A 12 -4.26 5.35 35.67
N THR A 13 -4.95 4.79 34.68
CA THR A 13 -5.30 5.47 33.42
C THR A 13 -6.24 6.64 33.71
N THR A 14 -5.83 7.87 33.38
CA THR A 14 -6.77 8.98 33.20
C THR A 14 -7.04 9.21 31.72
N LEU A 15 -8.34 9.35 31.44
CA LEU A 15 -8.96 9.36 30.13
C LEU A 15 -8.69 10.64 29.32
N LEU A 16 -8.77 10.40 28.01
CA LEU A 16 -8.90 11.31 26.87
C LEU A 16 -9.74 12.57 27.15
N ALA A 17 -9.20 13.72 26.77
CA ALA A 17 -10.00 14.89 26.38
C ALA A 17 -10.06 14.94 24.85
N THR A 18 -11.14 14.43 24.27
CA THR A 18 -11.52 14.69 22.88
C THR A 18 -12.05 16.11 22.78
N SER A 19 -11.29 17.00 22.14
CA SER A 19 -11.80 18.30 21.70
C SER A 19 -12.63 18.08 20.43
N CYS A 20 -13.95 17.96 20.59
CA CYS A 20 -14.88 18.13 19.48
C CYS A 20 -15.16 19.63 19.31
N ALA A 21 -14.51 20.26 18.33
CA ALA A 21 -14.91 21.58 17.88
C ALA A 21 -16.19 21.48 17.05
N ASN A 22 -17.34 21.76 17.68
CA ASN A 22 -18.59 22.06 16.98
C ASN A 22 -18.66 23.58 16.72
N TYR A 23 -18.56 23.97 15.45
CA TYR A 23 -18.89 25.34 15.03
C TYR A 23 -20.07 25.33 14.05
N LYS A 24 -21.17 25.89 14.56
CA LYS A 24 -22.33 26.54 13.92
C LYS A 24 -22.67 26.19 12.45
N GLN A 25 -23.78 25.46 12.33
CA GLN A 25 -25.04 25.89 11.68
C GLN A 25 -24.94 27.06 10.68
N SER A 26 -24.99 26.75 9.39
CA SER A 26 -25.67 27.61 8.40
C SER A 26 -26.96 26.92 8.01
N SER A 27 -28.08 27.59 8.28
CA SER A 27 -29.39 27.21 7.78
C SER A 27 -29.53 27.68 6.33
N ASN A 28 -29.83 26.77 5.42
CA ASN A 28 -30.73 27.06 4.31
C ASN A 28 -31.55 25.80 4.01
N ILE A 29 -32.84 25.95 4.28
CA ILE A 29 -33.95 25.04 4.02
C ILE A 29 -34.14 24.94 2.51
N ILE A 30 -34.21 23.74 1.94
CA ILE A 30 -35.23 23.32 0.98
C ILE A 30 -35.49 21.83 1.21
N ASP A 31 -36.62 21.53 1.84
CA ASP A 31 -37.24 20.20 1.89
C ASP A 31 -37.62 19.76 0.47
N GLU A 32 -37.44 18.48 0.15
CA GLU A 32 -38.43 17.74 -0.66
C GLU A 32 -38.15 16.23 -0.68
N LYS A 33 -39.11 15.46 -0.16
CA LYS A 33 -39.36 14.06 -0.51
C LYS A 33 -40.81 13.72 -0.10
N PRO A 34 -41.43 12.64 -0.62
CA PRO A 34 -41.67 12.21 -2.00
C PRO A 34 -43.18 12.21 -2.33
N SER A 35 -43.56 12.07 -3.60
CA SER A 35 -44.69 11.16 -3.91
C SER A 35 -44.74 10.72 -5.36
N SER A 36 -45.10 9.45 -5.49
CA SER A 36 -45.32 8.62 -6.65
C SER A 36 -46.50 9.04 -7.52
N ILE A 37 -46.36 8.93 -8.85
CA ILE A 37 -47.49 8.58 -9.73
C ILE A 37 -47.00 7.60 -10.80
N ILE A 38 -47.55 6.38 -10.77
CA ILE A 38 -47.56 5.42 -11.87
C ILE A 38 -48.91 5.60 -12.59
N VAL A 39 -48.91 5.87 -13.89
CA VAL A 39 -50.02 5.49 -14.79
C VAL A 39 -49.45 5.04 -16.13
N ASN A 40 -49.81 3.82 -16.49
CA ASN A 40 -49.51 3.10 -17.73
C ASN A 40 -50.65 3.30 -18.75
N SER A 41 -50.37 3.28 -20.06
CA SER A 41 -51.12 2.54 -21.12
C SER A 41 -50.90 3.07 -22.55
N ASP A 42 -50.23 2.23 -23.35
CA ASP A 42 -50.47 1.80 -24.75
C ASP A 42 -50.72 2.79 -25.91
N LYS A 43 -49.85 2.75 -26.95
CA LYS A 43 -50.08 1.96 -28.19
C LYS A 43 -49.08 2.26 -29.32
N LYS A 44 -48.41 1.18 -29.76
CA LYS A 44 -48.14 0.73 -31.15
C LYS A 44 -47.26 1.56 -32.12
N ALA A 45 -46.09 0.97 -32.38
CA ALA A 45 -45.40 0.75 -33.67
C ALA A 45 -44.82 1.93 -34.46
N LEU A 46 -43.48 1.94 -34.56
CA LEU A 46 -42.79 2.07 -35.84
C LEU A 46 -41.42 1.37 -35.79
N ASN A 47 -41.26 0.31 -36.59
CA ASN A 47 -39.96 -0.30 -36.86
C ASN A 47 -39.15 0.67 -37.74
N ILE A 48 -38.04 1.19 -37.22
CA ILE A 48 -36.96 1.71 -38.05
C ILE A 48 -35.68 1.01 -37.61
N SER A 49 -35.21 0.14 -38.50
CA SER A 49 -33.87 -0.41 -38.51
C SER A 49 -32.84 0.72 -38.59
N GLU A 50 -32.07 0.91 -37.54
CA GLU A 50 -30.83 1.69 -37.61
C GLU A 50 -29.68 0.87 -37.05
N ASN A 51 -28.91 0.36 -38.00
CA ASN A 51 -27.53 -0.05 -37.86
C ASN A 51 -26.74 1.08 -37.16
N ARG A 52 -26.52 0.97 -35.85
CA ARG A 52 -25.61 1.84 -35.11
C ARG A 52 -24.43 1.03 -34.62
N ILE A 53 -23.42 1.00 -35.46
CA ILE A 53 -22.03 0.93 -35.02
C ILE A 53 -21.85 2.06 -33.99
N LYS A 54 -21.75 1.70 -32.72
CA LYS A 54 -21.03 2.48 -31.72
C LYS A 54 -19.86 1.63 -31.28
N SER A 55 -18.81 1.70 -32.09
CA SER A 55 -17.46 1.63 -31.57
C SER A 55 -17.37 2.68 -30.46
N SER A 56 -17.55 2.25 -29.20
CA SER A 56 -17.03 3.04 -28.09
C SER A 56 -15.53 2.83 -28.12
N GLU A 57 -14.85 3.65 -28.91
CA GLU A 57 -13.47 3.98 -28.62
C GLU A 57 -13.48 4.63 -27.25
N THR A 58 -13.36 3.77 -26.24
CA THR A 58 -13.04 4.18 -24.88
C THR A 58 -11.70 4.88 -25.02
N ILE A 59 -11.73 6.21 -24.97
CA ILE A 59 -10.53 7.04 -24.89
C ILE A 59 -9.74 6.44 -23.72
N LYS A 60 -8.66 5.70 -24.04
CA LYS A 60 -7.75 5.14 -23.05
C LYS A 60 -7.08 6.32 -22.38
N LYS A 61 -7.73 6.87 -21.36
CA LYS A 61 -7.14 7.80 -20.42
C LYS A 61 -5.86 7.13 -19.95
N ASN A 62 -4.70 7.78 -20.10
CA ASN A 62 -3.44 7.16 -19.70
C ASN A 62 -3.55 6.81 -18.21
N THR A 63 -3.59 5.52 -17.91
CA THR A 63 -3.76 5.00 -16.54
C THR A 63 -2.43 4.83 -15.85
N VAL A 64 -1.31 5.16 -16.50
CA VAL A 64 0.03 4.98 -15.93
C VAL A 64 0.49 6.24 -15.22
N ILE A 65 0.92 6.09 -13.96
CA ILE A 65 1.60 7.14 -13.18
C ILE A 65 3.04 6.73 -12.88
N GLU A 66 3.87 7.73 -12.59
CA GLU A 66 5.25 7.53 -12.15
C GLU A 66 5.33 7.65 -10.63
N MET A 67 5.78 6.58 -9.98
CA MET A 67 6.02 6.56 -8.53
C MET A 67 7.52 6.65 -8.25
N PRO A 68 7.96 7.52 -7.32
CA PRO A 68 9.36 7.65 -7.01
C PRO A 68 9.85 6.44 -6.20
N ILE A 69 11.07 5.99 -6.47
CA ILE A 69 11.83 5.10 -5.59
C ILE A 69 13.16 5.77 -5.26
N SER A 70 13.54 5.72 -3.99
CA SER A 70 14.85 6.15 -3.51
C SER A 70 15.84 4.99 -3.64
N VAL A 71 16.80 5.15 -4.54
CA VAL A 71 17.95 4.26 -4.69
C VAL A 71 19.09 4.85 -3.90
N MET A 72 19.46 4.18 -2.80
CA MET A 72 20.56 4.61 -1.97
C MET A 72 21.82 3.82 -2.37
N ALA A 73 22.87 4.54 -2.74
CA ALA A 73 24.16 3.97 -3.11
C ALA A 73 25.27 4.71 -2.36
N LYS A 74 25.92 4.01 -1.42
CA LYS A 74 26.89 4.61 -0.50
C LYS A 74 26.26 5.79 0.25
N ASP A 75 26.73 7.01 -0.02
CA ASP A 75 26.33 8.24 0.67
C ASP A 75 25.39 9.12 -0.16
N THR A 76 24.98 8.67 -1.35
CA THR A 76 24.05 9.42 -2.20
C THR A 76 22.72 8.69 -2.32
N THR A 77 21.64 9.47 -2.24
CA THR A 77 20.28 9.01 -2.55
C THR A 77 19.87 9.60 -3.88
N THR A 78 19.54 8.76 -4.84
CA THR A 78 19.01 9.17 -6.14
C THR A 78 17.56 8.74 -6.25
N THR A 79 16.70 9.62 -6.75
CA THR A 79 15.31 9.27 -7.07
C THR A 79 15.23 8.70 -8.47
N LYS A 80 14.67 7.49 -8.60
CA LYS A 80 14.22 6.90 -9.86
C LYS A 80 12.70 6.84 -9.88
N TYR A 81 12.10 6.65 -11.06
CA TYR A 81 10.66 6.58 -11.22
C TYR A 81 10.24 5.25 -11.82
N VAL A 82 9.28 4.59 -11.19
CA VAL A 82 8.67 3.35 -11.67
C VAL A 82 7.27 3.64 -12.21
N LYS A 83 6.93 3.04 -13.34
CA LYS A 83 5.63 3.20 -13.98
C LYS A 83 4.65 2.18 -13.42
N VAL A 84 3.52 2.64 -12.89
CA VAL A 84 2.45 1.78 -12.36
C VAL A 84 1.11 2.17 -12.96
N ASP A 85 0.26 1.18 -13.22
CA ASP A 85 -1.12 1.42 -13.63
C ASP A 85 -1.97 1.78 -12.41
N VAL A 86 -2.62 2.94 -12.41
CA VAL A 86 -3.52 3.40 -11.33
C VAL A 86 -4.68 2.46 -11.09
N ASN A 87 -5.11 1.71 -12.12
CA ASN A 87 -6.23 0.77 -12.02
C ASN A 87 -5.80 -0.62 -11.51
N SER A 88 -4.49 -0.89 -11.43
CA SER A 88 -4.00 -2.13 -10.83
C SER A 88 -4.24 -2.14 -9.32
N SER A 89 -4.32 -3.35 -8.77
CA SER A 89 -4.44 -3.56 -7.34
C SER A 89 -3.22 -3.02 -6.60
N LEU A 90 -3.40 -2.72 -5.31
CA LEU A 90 -2.29 -2.25 -4.48
C LEU A 90 -1.13 -3.26 -4.45
N GLU A 91 -1.44 -4.57 -4.42
CA GLU A 91 -0.43 -5.63 -4.44
C GLU A 91 0.36 -5.66 -5.76
N GLU A 92 -0.29 -5.46 -6.92
CA GLU A 92 0.40 -5.37 -8.21
C GLU A 92 1.33 -4.15 -8.28
N LYS A 93 0.86 -2.98 -7.82
CA LYS A 93 1.68 -1.77 -7.75
C LYS A 93 2.91 -1.98 -6.87
N LEU A 94 2.73 -2.59 -5.69
CA LEU A 94 3.82 -2.91 -4.78
C LEU A 94 4.79 -3.93 -5.36
N ASN A 95 4.30 -4.95 -6.09
CA ASN A 95 5.16 -5.91 -6.78
C ASN A 95 6.11 -5.22 -7.76
N ILE A 96 5.63 -4.24 -8.53
CA ILE A 96 6.48 -3.44 -9.43
C ILE A 96 7.55 -2.69 -8.62
N ILE A 97 7.15 -2.04 -7.53
CA ILE A 97 8.05 -1.27 -6.66
C ILE A 97 9.13 -2.16 -6.03
N ILE A 98 8.76 -3.27 -5.36
CA ILE A 98 9.74 -4.17 -4.70
C ILE A 98 10.72 -4.79 -5.70
N ASN A 99 10.26 -5.13 -6.91
CA ASN A 99 11.13 -5.66 -7.95
C ASN A 99 12.14 -4.61 -8.40
N SER A 100 11.69 -3.37 -8.57
CA SER A 100 12.59 -2.29 -8.96
C SER A 100 13.61 -1.96 -7.87
N ILE A 101 13.20 -1.91 -6.60
CA ILE A 101 14.11 -1.72 -5.46
C ILE A 101 15.11 -2.88 -5.37
N SER A 102 14.64 -4.12 -5.52
CA SER A 102 15.47 -5.32 -5.51
C SER A 102 16.60 -5.22 -6.54
N GLN A 103 16.27 -4.87 -7.79
CA GLN A 103 17.28 -4.72 -8.85
C GLN A 103 18.26 -3.59 -8.58
N GLU A 104 17.77 -2.46 -8.09
CA GLU A 104 18.55 -1.23 -7.97
C GLU A 104 19.42 -1.17 -6.70
N CYS A 105 18.95 -1.78 -5.60
CA CYS A 105 19.59 -1.66 -4.28
C CYS A 105 20.17 -3.00 -3.79
N PHE A 106 19.65 -4.14 -4.26
CA PHE A 106 19.86 -5.44 -3.62
C PHE A 106 20.31 -6.54 -4.60
N ASN A 107 21.00 -6.16 -5.68
CA ASN A 107 21.53 -7.09 -6.69
C ASN A 107 20.46 -8.07 -7.25
N GLY A 108 19.20 -7.61 -7.32
CA GLY A 108 18.09 -8.38 -7.85
C GLY A 108 17.60 -9.52 -6.95
N LEU A 109 18.02 -9.57 -5.68
CA LEU A 109 17.58 -10.62 -4.76
C LEU A 109 16.04 -10.69 -4.67
N PRO A 110 15.43 -11.89 -4.80
CA PRO A 110 13.99 -12.02 -4.86
C PRO A 110 13.27 -11.47 -3.62
N MET A 111 12.12 -10.85 -3.86
CA MET A 111 11.20 -10.34 -2.84
C MET A 111 9.78 -10.74 -3.23
N ASN A 112 8.94 -11.01 -2.25
CA ASN A 112 7.51 -11.22 -2.45
C ASN A 112 6.72 -10.23 -1.59
N VAL A 113 5.60 -9.73 -2.09
CA VAL A 113 4.67 -8.90 -1.31
C VAL A 113 3.29 -9.54 -1.25
N LYS A 114 2.64 -9.41 -0.10
CA LYS A 114 1.22 -9.65 0.09
C LYS A 114 0.59 -8.48 0.83
N VAL A 115 -0.57 -8.04 0.39
CA VAL A 115 -1.33 -6.99 1.10
C VAL A 115 -2.35 -7.64 2.04
N PHE A 116 -2.34 -7.22 3.30
CA PHE A 116 -3.26 -7.66 4.33
C PHE A 116 -4.08 -6.48 4.85
N GLY A 117 -5.36 -6.74 5.13
CA GLY A 117 -6.28 -5.68 5.54
C GLY A 117 -6.40 -4.60 4.47
N LYS A 118 -6.56 -3.34 4.89
CA LYS A 118 -6.71 -2.22 3.94
C LYS A 118 -5.38 -1.57 3.54
N ASN A 119 -4.33 -1.65 4.37
CA ASN A 119 -3.15 -0.80 4.22
C ASN A 119 -1.86 -1.40 4.83
N THR A 120 -1.77 -2.72 5.03
CA THR A 120 -0.56 -3.37 5.55
C THR A 120 0.09 -4.25 4.48
N ALA A 121 1.37 -4.04 4.21
CA ALA A 121 2.16 -4.88 3.30
C ALA A 121 3.05 -5.84 4.11
N LYS A 122 2.94 -7.13 3.82
CA LYS A 122 3.93 -8.14 4.23
C LYS A 122 4.91 -8.33 3.09
N ILE A 123 6.18 -8.07 3.33
CA ILE A 123 7.25 -8.31 2.36
C ILE A 123 8.11 -9.46 2.88
N ASN A 124 8.34 -10.46 2.05
CA ASN A 124 9.22 -11.59 2.35
C ASN A 124 10.47 -11.52 1.49
N LEU A 125 11.63 -11.50 2.13
CA LEU A 125 12.96 -11.55 1.53
C LEU A 125 13.31 -13.02 1.28
N VAL A 126 13.61 -13.36 0.03
CA VAL A 126 13.78 -14.74 -0.40
C VAL A 126 15.13 -14.92 -1.08
N GLU A 127 15.89 -15.92 -0.65
CA GLU A 127 17.14 -16.28 -1.30
C GLU A 127 16.90 -16.84 -2.71
N TYR A 128 17.88 -16.73 -3.58
CA TYR A 128 17.84 -17.48 -4.84
C TYR A 128 17.80 -18.98 -4.57
N LYS A 129 16.89 -19.68 -5.25
CA LYS A 129 16.76 -21.15 -5.14
C LYS A 129 17.98 -21.90 -5.69
N ASP A 130 18.72 -21.27 -6.60
CA ASP A 130 19.90 -21.83 -7.24
C ASP A 130 21.15 -21.13 -6.69
N SER A 131 21.86 -21.82 -5.80
CA SER A 131 23.09 -21.32 -5.17
C SER A 131 24.22 -21.09 -6.16
N GLN A 132 24.18 -21.67 -7.37
CA GLN A 132 25.19 -21.39 -8.40
C GLN A 132 24.96 -20.05 -9.10
N LYS A 133 23.77 -19.46 -8.99
CA LYS A 133 23.43 -18.17 -9.60
C LYS A 133 23.67 -16.97 -8.70
N SER A 134 23.92 -17.17 -7.41
CA SER A 134 24.02 -16.05 -6.48
C SER A 134 25.35 -15.96 -5.76
N ARG A 135 26.08 -14.89 -6.04
CA ARG A 135 27.21 -14.43 -5.22
C ARG A 135 26.77 -13.56 -4.05
N VAL A 136 25.46 -13.36 -3.90
CA VAL A 136 24.85 -12.41 -2.95
C VAL A 136 23.73 -13.11 -2.17
N SER A 137 23.55 -12.80 -0.91
CA SER A 137 22.53 -13.38 -0.03
C SER A 137 21.86 -12.29 0.78
N TRP A 138 20.55 -12.43 1.02
CA TRP A 138 19.88 -11.55 1.97
C TRP A 138 20.54 -11.64 3.34
N LYS A 139 20.78 -12.85 3.84
CA LYS A 139 21.38 -13.06 5.16
C LYS A 139 22.77 -12.47 5.28
N ASP A 140 23.66 -12.83 4.35
CA ASP A 140 25.08 -12.57 4.53
C ASP A 140 25.46 -11.14 4.11
N ASP A 141 24.81 -10.57 3.09
CA ASP A 141 25.19 -9.25 2.55
C ASP A 141 24.31 -8.10 3.07
N TYR A 142 23.03 -8.35 3.34
CA TYR A 142 22.04 -7.28 3.57
C TYR A 142 21.35 -7.32 4.94
N LEU A 143 21.34 -8.46 5.61
CA LEU A 143 20.73 -8.66 6.93
C LEU A 143 21.77 -8.98 8.02
N ASN A 144 23.06 -8.81 7.72
CA ASN A 144 24.12 -8.89 8.72
C ASN A 144 24.11 -7.67 9.66
N ASP A 145 24.85 -7.75 10.76
CA ASP A 145 24.84 -6.74 11.83
C ASP A 145 25.17 -5.32 11.37
N SER A 146 25.92 -5.16 10.28
CA SER A 146 26.33 -3.84 9.77
C SER A 146 25.36 -3.24 8.76
N THR A 147 24.57 -4.07 8.05
CA THR A 147 23.72 -3.61 6.95
C THR A 147 22.22 -3.75 7.23
N LYS A 148 21.82 -4.55 8.23
CA LYS A 148 20.41 -4.89 8.52
C LYS A 148 19.51 -3.65 8.65
N GLU A 149 19.88 -2.69 9.48
CA GLU A 149 19.07 -1.47 9.71
C GLU A 149 18.90 -0.67 8.41
N TYR A 150 19.99 -0.49 7.66
CA TYR A 150 19.97 0.21 6.39
C TYR A 150 19.06 -0.48 5.36
N THR A 151 19.15 -1.81 5.25
CA THR A 151 18.31 -2.61 4.37
C THR A 151 16.83 -2.46 4.71
N ILE A 152 16.47 -2.59 6.00
CA ILE A 152 15.09 -2.41 6.47
C ILE A 152 14.59 -1.01 6.13
N ASN A 153 15.35 0.02 6.48
CA ASN A 153 14.98 1.41 6.24
C ASN A 153 14.81 1.71 4.74
N THR A 154 15.67 1.17 3.89
CA THR A 154 15.58 1.32 2.43
C THR A 154 14.27 0.75 1.90
N ILE A 155 13.93 -0.48 2.29
CA ILE A 155 12.71 -1.15 1.82
C ILE A 155 11.47 -0.44 2.36
N VAL A 156 11.42 -0.17 3.67
CA VAL A 156 10.23 0.41 4.32
C VAL A 156 9.91 1.79 3.77
N LYS A 157 10.90 2.70 3.67
CA LYS A 157 10.68 4.06 3.17
C LYS A 157 10.14 4.07 1.74
N ASN A 158 10.68 3.20 0.89
CA ASN A 158 10.22 3.08 -0.48
C ASN A 158 8.81 2.47 -0.60
N ILE A 159 8.30 1.79 0.42
CA ILE A 159 6.98 1.15 0.37
C ILE A 159 5.90 2.04 0.97
N ILE A 160 6.19 2.76 2.05
CA ILE A 160 5.21 3.66 2.68
C ILE A 160 4.89 4.86 1.79
N GLN A 161 5.85 5.38 1.01
CA GLN A 161 5.61 6.46 0.03
C GLN A 161 4.92 7.69 0.66
N ASP A 162 5.51 8.26 1.73
CA ASP A 162 4.90 9.32 2.56
C ASP A 162 4.31 10.53 1.81
N ASN A 163 4.77 10.78 0.58
CA ASN A 163 4.32 11.91 -0.26
C ASN A 163 3.21 11.55 -1.25
N TYR A 164 2.70 10.31 -1.25
CA TYR A 164 1.61 9.89 -2.13
C TYR A 164 0.25 10.19 -1.50
N ASN A 165 -0.59 10.95 -2.22
CA ASN A 165 -1.86 11.47 -1.69
C ASN A 165 -3.08 10.54 -1.87
N GLY A 166 -2.89 9.33 -2.39
CA GLY A 166 -3.97 8.36 -2.60
C GLY A 166 -3.98 7.25 -1.53
N ASP A 167 -5.00 6.39 -1.57
CA ASP A 167 -5.07 5.22 -0.69
C ASP A 167 -3.85 4.32 -0.90
N TRP A 168 -3.08 4.09 0.18
CA TRP A 168 -1.78 3.43 0.11
C TRP A 168 -1.45 2.62 1.38
N ILE A 169 -0.26 2.03 1.41
CA ILE A 169 0.27 1.28 2.55
C ILE A 169 0.71 2.24 3.67
N GLU A 170 0.23 1.96 4.89
CA GLU A 170 0.65 2.66 6.11
C GLU A 170 1.60 1.83 6.97
N LYS A 171 1.56 0.49 6.83
CA LYS A 171 2.34 -0.42 7.66
C LYS A 171 3.07 -1.45 6.82
N VAL A 172 4.33 -1.67 7.13
CA VAL A 172 5.16 -2.69 6.48
C VAL A 172 5.63 -3.68 7.53
N GLN A 173 5.48 -4.97 7.22
CA GLN A 173 6.07 -6.06 7.98
C GLN A 173 7.06 -6.79 7.08
N LEU A 174 8.34 -6.79 7.46
CA LEU A 174 9.41 -7.40 6.68
C LEU A 174 9.78 -8.76 7.27
N TYR A 175 9.88 -9.78 6.44
CA TYR A 175 10.17 -11.15 6.83
C TYR A 175 11.38 -11.68 6.07
N TYR A 176 12.12 -12.59 6.68
CA TYR A 176 13.14 -13.41 6.03
C TYR A 176 12.93 -14.86 6.48
N ASN A 177 12.85 -15.80 5.53
CA ASN A 177 12.50 -17.20 5.81
C ASN A 177 11.25 -17.37 6.68
N ASP A 178 10.22 -16.55 6.40
CA ASP A 178 8.94 -16.51 7.13
C ASP A 178 9.02 -16.05 8.60
N GLU A 179 10.19 -15.59 9.07
CA GLU A 179 10.36 -14.96 10.38
C GLU A 179 10.32 -13.44 10.27
N LEU A 180 9.61 -12.79 11.20
CA LEU A 180 9.51 -11.33 11.23
C LEU A 180 10.87 -10.73 11.61
N ILE A 181 11.40 -9.86 10.76
CA ILE A 181 12.66 -9.15 11.02
C ILE A 181 12.38 -8.02 12.01
N GLN A 182 13.18 -7.97 13.07
CA GLN A 182 13.16 -6.90 14.07
C GLN A 182 14.43 -6.07 13.97
N ILE A 183 14.33 -4.80 14.34
CA ILE A 183 15.49 -3.96 14.64
C ILE A 183 15.75 -4.13 16.14
N ASP A 184 17.00 -4.42 16.48
CA ASP A 184 17.46 -4.62 17.86
C ASP A 184 17.47 -3.32 18.68
#